data_AF-A0A7S4I9L1-F1
#
_entry.id   AF-A0A7S4I9L1-F1
#
_cell.length_a   1.000
_cell.length_b   1.000
_cell.length_c   1.000
_cell.angle_alpha   90.00
_cell.angle_beta   90.00
_cell.angle_gamma   90.00
#
_symmetry.space_group_name_H-M   'P 1'
#
loop_
_entity.id
_entity.type
_entity.pdbx_description
1 polymer ?
#
loop_
_entity_poly.entity_id
_entity_poly.type
_entity_poly.pdbx_seq_one_letter_code
_entity_poly.pdbx_strand_id
1 'polypeptide(L)'
;SSLAFGRSVNAPMEASLARGTLVVTGPAVEAVAQRYARFVSDERREPRVQRDGAAFHITLLPKGALPSGATEREALLDEARELCRASRFVAIGLGSQGTRGKLSCSFVILLWPAATAFCREHGAPGQDLHITLGFDRHDLHDVRKGPRQLEPLPAAPADRAAALPDWAAGDEDRLEGSWPSVCALLNDAIASTGRDAHDEQLALSDRLLVYADALTPPAAIRARLHALRFQLFCKLGREREALEEAERAVQQAPHDAKLMARAGSVCKRSGDLQAAVAWLRRAQAVQGDGGLAREDAERVETLIVQCERKL
;
A
#
# COMPACT_ATOMS: atom_id res chain seq x y z
N SER A 1 -14.86 29.09 22.51
CA SER A 1 -13.70 28.62 23.31
C SER A 1 -13.11 27.43 22.59
N SER A 2 -11.80 27.50 22.30
CA SER A 2 -11.01 26.62 21.43
C SER A 2 -11.32 25.12 21.57
N LEU A 3 -11.77 24.49 20.46
CA LEU A 3 -11.67 23.05 20.24
C LEU A 3 -10.20 22.73 19.99
N ALA A 4 -9.56 22.12 20.98
CA ALA A 4 -8.20 21.62 20.87
C ALA A 4 -8.17 20.46 19.87
N PHE A 5 -7.64 20.72 18.67
CA PHE A 5 -7.19 19.67 17.77
C PHE A 5 -6.18 18.79 18.51
N GLY A 6 -6.49 17.50 18.61
CA GLY A 6 -5.66 16.51 19.30
C GLY A 6 -4.22 16.54 18.78
N ARG A 7 -3.27 16.71 19.70
CA ARG A 7 -1.85 16.62 19.42
C ARG A 7 -1.54 15.23 18.86
N SER A 8 -1.16 15.15 17.59
CA SER A 8 -0.42 14.01 17.05
C SER A 8 0.87 13.86 17.86
N VAL A 9 0.96 12.84 18.69
CA VAL A 9 2.21 12.52 19.40
C VAL A 9 3.10 11.80 18.40
N ASN A 10 4.01 12.54 17.77
CA ASN A 10 5.06 12.02 16.89
C ASN A 10 5.91 11.01 17.66
N ALA A 11 5.64 9.72 17.53
CA ALA A 11 6.54 8.68 18.03
C ALA A 11 7.81 8.68 17.14
N PRO A 12 9.00 8.91 17.73
CA PRO A 12 10.23 9.02 16.94
C PRO A 12 10.61 7.67 16.31
N MET A 13 11.28 7.74 15.16
CA MET A 13 11.94 6.63 14.50
C MET A 13 13.42 6.97 14.34
N GLU A 14 14.28 6.00 14.54
CA GLU A 14 15.74 6.18 14.49
C GLU A 14 16.36 5.18 13.54
N ALA A 15 17.12 5.67 12.57
CA ALA A 15 17.94 4.85 11.70
C ALA A 15 19.30 4.58 12.36
N SER A 16 19.75 3.32 12.30
CA SER A 16 21.06 2.90 12.81
C SER A 16 21.60 1.70 12.02
N LEU A 17 22.90 1.46 12.14
CA LEU A 17 23.54 0.25 11.63
C LEU A 17 23.56 -0.82 12.71
N ALA A 18 23.00 -1.99 12.41
CA ALA A 18 23.00 -3.14 13.33
C ALA A 18 23.33 -4.41 12.57
N ARG A 19 24.32 -5.19 13.04
CA ARG A 19 24.68 -6.50 12.45
C ARG A 19 24.96 -6.44 10.94
N GLY A 20 25.48 -5.31 10.47
CA GLY A 20 25.77 -5.09 9.06
C GLY A 20 24.53 -4.85 8.19
N THR A 21 23.39 -4.47 8.76
CA THR A 21 22.21 -3.98 8.04
C THR A 21 21.90 -2.54 8.47
N LEU A 22 21.20 -1.80 7.61
CA LEU A 22 20.60 -0.52 7.97
C LEU A 22 19.19 -0.79 8.46
N VAL A 23 18.92 -0.42 9.71
CA VAL A 23 17.65 -0.70 10.39
C VAL A 23 17.02 0.56 10.93
N VAL A 24 15.71 0.52 11.09
CA VAL A 24 14.92 1.55 11.78
C VAL A 24 14.33 0.95 13.05
N THR A 25 14.53 1.64 14.16
CA THR A 25 13.98 1.32 15.47
C THR A 25 13.20 2.51 16.03
N GLY A 26 12.63 2.36 17.21
CA GLY A 26 12.04 3.46 17.97
C GLY A 26 10.60 3.19 18.40
N PRO A 27 10.01 4.09 19.20
CA PRO A 27 8.68 3.91 19.77
C PRO A 27 7.59 3.57 18.74
N ALA A 28 7.63 4.11 17.52
CA ALA A 28 6.66 3.78 16.47
C ALA A 28 6.78 2.34 15.96
N VAL A 29 7.99 1.78 15.90
CA VAL A 29 8.24 0.39 15.49
C VAL A 29 7.80 -0.56 16.59
N GLU A 30 8.19 -0.26 17.84
CA GLU A 30 7.80 -1.02 19.04
C GLU A 30 6.28 -1.10 19.20
N ALA A 31 5.64 0.06 19.10
CA ALA A 31 4.21 0.25 19.10
C ALA A 31 3.46 -0.77 18.22
N VAL A 32 3.83 -0.76 16.93
CA VAL A 32 3.21 -1.64 15.94
C VAL A 32 3.56 -3.09 16.24
N ALA A 33 4.82 -3.39 16.51
CA ALA A 33 5.25 -4.75 16.80
C ALA A 33 4.48 -5.37 17.97
N GLN A 34 4.36 -4.64 19.08
CA GLN A 34 3.66 -5.10 20.28
C GLN A 34 2.16 -5.33 20.03
N ARG A 35 1.50 -4.45 19.26
CA ARG A 35 0.09 -4.60 18.87
C ARG A 35 -0.18 -5.93 18.16
N TYR A 36 0.74 -6.40 17.32
CA TYR A 36 0.58 -7.65 16.57
C TYR A 36 1.24 -8.86 17.23
N ALA A 37 2.26 -8.65 18.07
CA ALA A 37 2.96 -9.73 18.78
C ALA A 37 2.03 -10.52 19.71
N ARG A 38 0.91 -9.93 20.16
CA ARG A 38 -0.13 -10.63 20.93
C ARG A 38 -0.81 -11.78 20.18
N PHE A 39 -0.73 -11.79 18.85
CA PHE A 39 -1.26 -12.86 18.00
C PHE A 39 -0.22 -13.93 17.68
N VAL A 40 1.01 -13.79 18.19
CA VAL A 40 2.10 -14.74 17.98
C VAL A 40 2.42 -15.42 19.30
N SER A 41 2.48 -16.76 19.30
CA SER A 41 2.75 -17.53 20.51
C SER A 41 4.13 -17.23 21.09
N ASP A 42 4.27 -17.35 22.41
CA ASP A 42 5.53 -17.08 23.11
C ASP A 42 6.66 -17.99 22.59
N GLU A 43 6.34 -19.26 22.28
CA GLU A 43 7.25 -20.22 21.65
C GLU A 43 7.87 -19.73 20.34
N ARG A 44 7.14 -18.93 19.56
CA ARG A 44 7.63 -18.36 18.30
C ARG A 44 8.31 -17.01 18.50
N ARG A 45 7.96 -16.26 19.55
CA ARG A 45 8.59 -14.96 19.87
C ARG A 45 9.95 -15.12 20.51
N GLU A 46 10.12 -16.12 21.36
CA GLU A 46 11.35 -16.35 22.13
C GLU A 46 12.60 -16.53 21.24
N PRO A 47 12.60 -17.36 20.17
CA PRO A 47 13.74 -17.48 19.26
C PRO A 47 14.12 -16.15 18.59
N ARG A 48 13.13 -15.30 18.30
CA ARG A 48 13.34 -13.96 17.75
C ARG A 48 14.02 -13.05 18.76
N VAL A 49 13.60 -13.08 20.02
CA VAL A 49 14.24 -12.29 21.09
C VAL A 49 15.68 -12.75 21.33
N GLN A 50 15.93 -14.06 21.33
CA GLN A 50 17.29 -14.61 21.50
C GLN A 50 18.22 -14.20 20.36
N ARG A 51 17.72 -14.20 19.12
CA ARG A 51 18.50 -13.77 17.95
C ARG A 51 18.67 -12.26 17.89
N ASP A 52 17.59 -11.51 18.10
CA ASP A 52 17.53 -10.08 17.77
C ASP A 52 17.60 -9.12 18.95
N GLY A 53 17.52 -9.63 20.17
CA GLY A 53 17.24 -8.84 21.36
C GLY A 53 15.76 -8.49 21.50
N ALA A 54 15.44 -7.78 22.57
CA ALA A 54 14.05 -7.39 22.88
C ALA A 54 13.47 -6.40 21.85
N ALA A 55 14.28 -5.44 21.38
CA ALA A 55 13.82 -4.34 20.54
C ALA A 55 13.53 -4.76 19.10
N PHE A 56 12.34 -4.45 18.59
CA PHE A 56 11.93 -4.66 17.21
C PHE A 56 12.56 -3.64 16.27
N HIS A 57 12.69 -4.02 15.01
CA HIS A 57 13.27 -3.17 13.97
C HIS A 57 12.63 -3.44 12.61
N ILE A 58 12.77 -2.48 11.71
CA ILE A 58 12.49 -2.61 10.28
C ILE A 58 13.85 -2.62 9.58
N THR A 59 14.11 -3.59 8.71
CA THR A 59 15.30 -3.56 7.87
C THR A 59 15.03 -2.71 6.64
N LEU A 60 15.81 -1.65 6.44
CA LEU A 60 15.82 -0.88 5.20
C LEU A 60 16.75 -1.54 4.19
N LEU A 61 18.03 -1.68 4.52
CA LEU A 61 19.02 -2.25 3.61
C LEU A 61 19.68 -3.49 4.22
N PRO A 62 19.68 -4.63 3.50
CA PRO A 62 20.38 -5.83 3.93
C PRO A 62 21.89 -5.66 3.77
N LYS A 63 22.65 -6.59 4.35
CA LYS A 63 24.12 -6.54 4.36
C LYS A 63 24.76 -6.43 2.98
N GLY A 64 24.17 -7.08 1.98
CA GLY A 64 24.67 -7.03 0.60
C GLY A 64 24.45 -5.70 -0.12
N ALA A 65 23.58 -4.84 0.40
CA ALA A 65 23.24 -3.55 -0.23
C ALA A 65 24.01 -2.37 0.39
N LEU A 66 24.73 -2.57 1.50
CA LEU A 66 25.47 -1.49 2.13
C LEU A 66 26.81 -1.23 1.40
N PRO A 67 27.22 0.04 1.27
CA PRO A 67 28.53 0.37 0.69
C PRO A 67 29.67 -0.10 1.59
N SER A 68 30.80 -0.48 0.98
CA SER A 68 31.97 -0.98 1.71
C SER A 68 32.72 0.14 2.46
N GLY A 69 32.70 1.37 1.96
CA GLY A 69 33.40 2.49 2.57
C GLY A 69 32.66 3.08 3.78
N ALA A 70 33.42 3.60 4.74
CA ALA A 70 32.87 4.14 5.99
C ALA A 70 32.16 5.49 5.76
N THR A 71 32.73 6.34 4.91
CA THR A 71 32.16 7.67 4.58
C THR A 71 30.83 7.52 3.86
N GLU A 72 30.74 6.63 2.88
CA GLU A 72 29.50 6.34 2.16
C GLU A 72 28.43 5.74 3.09
N ARG A 73 28.83 4.91 4.05
CA ARG A 73 27.92 4.37 5.07
C ARG A 73 27.36 5.44 5.99
N GLU A 74 28.16 6.42 6.41
CA GLU A 74 27.66 7.51 7.25
C GLU A 74 26.72 8.43 6.48
N ALA A 75 27.06 8.78 5.23
CA ALA A 75 26.17 9.59 4.37
C ALA A 75 24.81 8.90 4.15
N LEU A 76 24.83 7.59 3.88
CA LEU A 76 23.63 6.77 3.76
C LEU A 76 22.80 6.73 5.05
N LEU A 77 23.47 6.68 6.21
CA LEU A 77 22.82 6.69 7.50
C LEU A 77 22.16 8.05 7.79
N ASP A 78 22.79 9.16 7.41
CA ASP A 78 22.21 10.50 7.54
C ASP A 78 20.97 10.68 6.68
N GLU A 79 21.00 10.18 5.44
CA GLU A 79 19.82 10.16 4.57
C GLU A 79 18.68 9.33 5.18
N ALA A 80 18.99 8.16 5.74
CA ALA A 80 18.01 7.32 6.41
C ALA A 80 17.44 7.97 7.69
N ARG A 81 18.25 8.73 8.43
CA ARG A 81 17.78 9.52 9.57
C ARG A 81 16.80 10.60 9.11
N GLU A 82 17.08 11.28 8.00
CA GLU A 82 16.17 12.27 7.46
C GLU A 82 14.87 11.67 6.95
N LEU A 83 14.95 10.52 6.26
CA LEU A 83 13.79 9.71 5.89
C LEU A 83 12.90 9.42 7.12
N CYS A 84 13.49 9.01 8.25
CA CYS A 84 12.75 8.74 9.48
C CYS A 84 12.06 9.98 10.06
N ARG A 85 12.68 11.16 9.95
CA ARG A 85 12.09 12.43 10.40
C ARG A 85 10.93 12.86 9.50
N ALA A 86 11.15 12.80 8.19
CA ALA A 86 10.26 13.37 7.18
C ALA A 86 9.07 12.48 6.79
N SER A 87 9.11 11.18 7.09
CA SER A 87 8.10 10.23 6.61
C SER A 87 7.61 9.26 7.69
N ARG A 88 6.54 8.52 7.38
CA ARG A 88 5.89 7.58 8.28
C ARG A 88 5.51 6.30 7.53
N PHE A 89 5.29 5.23 8.30
CA PHE A 89 4.78 3.97 7.78
C PHE A 89 3.41 3.63 8.36
N VAL A 90 2.69 2.73 7.69
CA VAL A 90 1.43 2.17 8.14
C VAL A 90 1.59 0.67 8.30
N ALA A 91 1.17 0.13 9.45
CA ALA A 91 1.07 -1.30 9.66
C ALA A 91 -0.15 -1.83 8.90
N ILE A 92 0.07 -2.81 8.03
CA ILE A 92 -0.98 -3.32 7.15
C ILE A 92 -1.67 -4.52 7.78
N GLY A 93 -0.89 -5.42 8.39
CA GLY A 93 -1.47 -6.63 8.95
C GLY A 93 -0.41 -7.64 9.35
N LEU A 94 -0.90 -8.69 10.01
CA LEU A 94 -0.11 -9.87 10.32
C LEU A 94 0.05 -10.69 9.06
N GLY A 95 1.30 -11.02 8.74
CA GLY A 95 1.62 -12.00 7.73
C GLY A 95 2.30 -13.21 8.35
N SER A 96 2.17 -14.35 7.67
CA SER A 96 2.97 -15.52 7.96
C SER A 96 3.49 -16.14 6.68
N GLN A 97 4.67 -16.75 6.78
CA GLN A 97 5.23 -17.52 5.69
C GLN A 97 5.84 -18.78 6.25
N GLY A 98 5.59 -19.91 5.59
CA GLY A 98 6.16 -21.18 6.00
C GLY A 98 6.60 -22.05 4.84
N THR A 99 7.53 -22.96 5.12
CA THR A 99 7.85 -24.09 4.25
C THR A 99 7.01 -25.29 4.64
N ARG A 100 6.65 -26.19 3.70
CA ARG A 100 5.79 -27.36 3.93
C ARG A 100 6.20 -28.13 5.21
N GLY A 101 5.50 -27.83 6.30
CA GLY A 101 5.48 -28.59 7.55
C GLY A 101 6.61 -28.39 8.58
N LYS A 102 7.53 -27.41 8.48
CA LYS A 102 8.66 -27.36 9.44
C LYS A 102 9.15 -26.00 9.94
N LEU A 103 9.00 -24.93 9.17
CA LEU A 103 9.48 -23.61 9.57
C LEU A 103 8.50 -22.57 9.10
N SER A 104 8.07 -21.71 10.02
CA SER A 104 7.24 -20.56 9.76
C SER A 104 7.80 -19.32 10.44
N CYS A 105 7.62 -18.17 9.81
CA CYS A 105 7.87 -16.85 10.40
C CYS A 105 6.57 -16.04 10.42
N SER A 106 6.40 -15.22 11.44
CA SER A 106 5.31 -14.26 11.58
C SER A 106 5.89 -12.85 11.62
N PHE A 107 5.25 -11.95 10.89
CA PHE A 107 5.74 -10.60 10.69
C PHE A 107 4.59 -9.62 10.49
N VAL A 108 4.81 -8.34 10.79
CA VAL A 108 3.89 -7.26 10.41
C VAL A 108 4.35 -6.69 9.09
N ILE A 109 3.48 -6.66 8.10
CA ILE A 109 3.77 -6.03 6.81
C ILE A 109 3.52 -4.53 6.93
N LEU A 110 4.43 -3.72 6.38
CA LEU A 110 4.38 -2.27 6.45
C LEU A 110 4.24 -1.64 5.07
N LEU A 111 3.47 -0.54 5.00
CA LEU A 111 3.46 0.38 3.88
C LEU A 111 4.29 1.60 4.23
N TRP A 112 5.42 1.79 3.55
CA TRP A 112 6.27 2.96 3.74
C TRP A 112 6.95 3.35 2.42
N PRO A 113 6.28 4.14 1.56
CA PRO A 113 6.80 4.31 0.21
C PRO A 113 8.06 5.15 0.10
N ALA A 114 8.24 6.15 0.95
CA ALA A 114 9.51 6.87 1.02
C ALA A 114 10.67 5.91 1.34
N ALA A 115 10.49 5.00 2.30
CA ALA A 115 11.49 3.97 2.57
C ALA A 115 11.63 2.94 1.45
N THR A 116 10.55 2.61 0.74
CA THR A 116 10.60 1.71 -0.41
C THR A 116 11.40 2.32 -1.56
N ALA A 117 11.20 3.61 -1.84
CA ALA A 117 11.95 4.36 -2.84
C ALA A 117 13.44 4.42 -2.44
N PHE A 118 13.72 4.78 -1.18
CA PHE A 118 15.06 4.77 -0.62
C PHE A 118 15.74 3.40 -0.78
N CYS A 119 15.06 2.30 -0.44
CA CYS A 119 15.62 0.94 -0.58
C CYS A 119 15.98 0.63 -2.04
N ARG A 120 15.14 1.04 -2.99
CA ARG A 120 15.39 0.84 -4.42
C ARG A 120 16.59 1.63 -4.92
N GLU A 121 16.68 2.91 -4.54
CA GLU A 121 17.79 3.80 -4.92
C GLU A 121 19.13 3.28 -4.41
N HIS A 122 19.12 2.62 -3.24
CA HIS A 122 20.29 2.05 -2.60
C HIS A 122 20.45 0.53 -2.79
N GLY A 123 19.99 -0.01 -3.93
CA GLY A 123 20.36 -1.36 -4.38
C GLY A 123 19.60 -2.52 -3.73
N ALA A 124 18.47 -2.25 -3.07
CA ALA A 124 17.55 -3.26 -2.54
C ALA A 124 16.13 -3.16 -3.16
N PRO A 125 16.00 -3.26 -4.51
CA PRO A 125 14.69 -3.17 -5.15
C PRO A 125 13.79 -4.35 -4.76
N GLY A 126 12.51 -4.07 -4.50
CA GLY A 126 11.49 -5.10 -4.26
C GLY A 126 11.48 -5.70 -2.86
N GLN A 127 12.24 -5.15 -1.91
CA GLN A 127 12.15 -5.53 -0.51
C GLN A 127 10.80 -5.07 0.09
N ASP A 128 9.99 -6.02 0.55
CA ASP A 128 8.79 -5.71 1.32
C ASP A 128 9.20 -5.37 2.76
N LEU A 129 8.82 -4.17 3.21
CA LEU A 129 9.13 -3.69 4.55
C LEU A 129 8.24 -4.39 5.57
N HIS A 130 8.87 -4.92 6.61
CA HIS A 130 8.18 -5.70 7.62
C HIS A 130 8.90 -5.63 8.98
N ILE A 131 8.16 -5.97 10.03
CA ILE A 131 8.69 -6.19 11.39
C ILE A 131 8.56 -7.68 11.69
N THR A 132 9.68 -8.36 11.95
CA THR A 132 9.62 -9.78 12.34
C THR A 132 9.14 -9.90 13.79
N LEU A 133 8.06 -10.67 14.00
CA LEU A 133 7.47 -10.89 15.32
C LEU A 133 7.94 -12.19 15.98
N GLY A 134 8.19 -13.22 15.17
CA GLY A 134 8.58 -14.53 15.67
C GLY A 134 8.81 -15.54 14.55
N PHE A 135 9.42 -16.67 14.89
CA PHE A 135 9.65 -17.81 14.01
C PHE A 135 9.91 -19.08 14.84
N ASP A 136 9.72 -20.26 14.23
CA ASP A 136 9.73 -21.52 14.99
C ASP A 136 11.12 -21.91 15.55
N ARG A 137 12.14 -22.00 14.69
CA ARG A 137 13.51 -22.39 15.10
C ARG A 137 14.58 -21.48 14.53
N HIS A 138 14.44 -21.19 13.24
CA HIS A 138 15.30 -20.28 12.51
C HIS A 138 14.41 -19.31 11.74
N ASP A 139 14.86 -18.08 11.60
CA ASP A 139 14.22 -17.17 10.68
C ASP A 139 14.35 -17.71 9.26
N LEU A 140 13.30 -17.48 8.50
CA LEU A 140 13.29 -17.81 7.09
C LEU A 140 13.97 -16.67 6.34
N HIS A 141 15.20 -16.96 5.92
CA HIS A 141 15.92 -16.18 4.93
C HIS A 141 15.43 -16.58 3.52
N ASP A 142 15.50 -15.64 2.57
CA ASP A 142 15.15 -15.85 1.16
C ASP A 142 13.69 -16.18 0.84
N VAL A 143 12.78 -16.06 1.81
CA VAL A 143 11.33 -16.11 1.57
C VAL A 143 10.75 -14.71 1.44
N ARG A 144 9.75 -14.55 0.56
CA ARG A 144 9.00 -13.29 0.46
C ARG A 144 8.17 -13.08 1.72
N LYS A 145 8.29 -11.88 2.31
CA LYS A 145 7.58 -11.42 3.50
C LYS A 145 6.72 -10.21 3.14
N GLY A 146 5.77 -10.44 2.25
CA GLY A 146 5.02 -9.40 1.56
C GLY A 146 3.51 -9.62 1.59
N PRO A 147 2.75 -8.86 0.80
CA PRO A 147 1.28 -8.75 0.93
C PRO A 147 0.52 -10.05 0.67
N ARG A 148 1.11 -10.91 -0.17
CA ARG A 148 0.54 -12.23 -0.49
C ARG A 148 0.59 -13.19 0.71
N GLN A 149 1.30 -12.82 1.76
CA GLN A 149 1.44 -13.58 3.00
C GLN A 149 0.54 -13.04 4.12
N LEU A 150 -0.34 -12.06 3.85
CA LEU A 150 -1.28 -11.56 4.84
C LEU A 150 -2.23 -12.67 5.31
N GLU A 151 -2.41 -12.76 6.62
CA GLU A 151 -3.38 -13.65 7.25
C GLU A 151 -4.60 -12.86 7.72
N PRO A 152 -5.80 -13.48 7.73
CA PRO A 152 -6.92 -12.97 8.49
C PRO A 152 -6.51 -12.80 9.95
N LEU A 153 -6.82 -11.64 10.56
CA LEU A 153 -6.52 -11.46 11.98
C LEU A 153 -7.34 -12.46 12.81
N PRO A 154 -6.70 -13.29 13.65
CA PRO A 154 -7.44 -14.16 14.55
C PRO A 154 -8.24 -13.31 15.55
N ALA A 155 -9.37 -13.85 16.02
CA ALA A 155 -10.12 -13.23 17.10
C ALA A 155 -9.18 -12.94 18.27
N ALA A 156 -9.22 -11.71 18.81
CA ALA A 156 -8.31 -11.31 19.88
C ALA A 156 -8.42 -12.32 21.04
N PRO A 157 -7.28 -12.85 21.54
CA PRO A 157 -7.32 -13.76 22.68
C PRO A 157 -7.97 -13.05 23.87
N ALA A 158 -8.92 -13.73 24.51
CA ALA A 158 -9.78 -13.16 25.55
C ALA A 158 -9.02 -12.74 26.83
N ASP A 159 -7.76 -13.16 27.00
CA ASP A 159 -7.02 -13.09 28.27
C ASP A 159 -5.77 -12.19 28.27
N ARG A 160 -5.43 -11.50 27.17
CA ARG A 160 -4.29 -10.56 27.13
C ARG A 160 -4.74 -9.13 26.92
N ALA A 161 -5.48 -8.62 27.91
CA ALA A 161 -5.71 -7.18 28.11
C ALA A 161 -4.45 -6.50 28.67
N ALA A 162 -3.31 -6.59 27.97
CA ALA A 162 -2.32 -5.54 28.11
C ALA A 162 -2.94 -4.32 27.43
N ALA A 163 -3.40 -3.36 28.23
CA ALA A 163 -3.85 -2.07 27.71
C ALA A 163 -2.73 -1.54 26.82
N LEU A 164 -2.99 -1.49 25.51
CA LEU A 164 -2.14 -0.72 24.62
C LEU A 164 -2.12 0.71 25.17
N PRO A 165 -0.97 1.40 25.22
CA PRO A 165 -0.92 2.80 25.65
C PRO A 165 -1.97 3.61 24.87
N ASP A 166 -2.55 4.64 25.49
CA ASP A 166 -3.74 5.39 24.98
C ASP A 166 -3.71 5.79 23.49
N TRP A 167 -2.52 5.91 22.89
CA TRP A 167 -2.38 6.18 21.45
C TRP A 167 -2.64 4.97 20.54
N ALA A 168 -2.67 3.74 21.05
CA ALA A 168 -2.91 2.49 20.32
C ALA A 168 -4.26 1.81 20.66
N ALA A 169 -4.93 2.22 21.73
CA ALA A 169 -6.22 1.66 22.16
C ALA A 169 -7.45 2.29 21.45
N GLY A 170 -7.28 3.36 20.67
CA GLY A 170 -8.39 4.18 20.15
C GLY A 170 -8.61 4.18 18.64
N ASP A 171 -8.08 3.22 17.87
CA ASP A 171 -7.76 3.48 16.46
C ASP A 171 -8.41 2.57 15.40
N GLU A 172 -9.54 1.92 15.67
CA GLU A 172 -10.36 1.43 14.55
C GLU A 172 -10.91 2.63 13.73
N ASP A 173 -11.28 3.72 14.41
CA ASP A 173 -11.69 5.00 13.81
C ASP A 173 -10.51 5.85 13.28
N ARG A 174 -9.25 5.45 13.48
CA ARG A 174 -8.06 6.19 13.01
C ARG A 174 -7.30 5.51 11.88
N LEU A 175 -7.75 4.33 11.43
CA LEU A 175 -7.44 3.88 10.07
C LEU A 175 -7.97 4.89 9.02
N GLU A 176 -9.02 5.65 9.35
CA GLU A 176 -9.44 6.84 8.58
C GLU A 176 -8.36 7.91 8.44
N GLY A 177 -7.46 8.06 9.42
CA GLY A 177 -6.31 8.96 9.35
C GLY A 177 -5.18 8.45 8.44
N SER A 178 -5.17 7.15 8.12
CA SER A 178 -4.16 6.51 7.26
C SER A 178 -4.57 6.50 5.78
N TRP A 179 -5.88 6.54 5.48
CA TRP A 179 -6.37 6.59 4.09
C TRP A 179 -5.93 7.83 3.33
N PRO A 180 -5.87 9.05 3.90
CA PRO A 180 -5.26 10.20 3.25
C PRO A 180 -3.81 9.96 2.84
N SER A 181 -3.02 9.26 3.66
CA SER A 181 -1.64 8.88 3.32
C SER A 181 -1.61 7.81 2.22
N VAL A 182 -2.45 6.78 2.29
CA VAL A 182 -2.60 5.79 1.21
C VAL A 182 -3.06 6.48 -0.09
N CYS A 183 -3.97 7.44 -0.01
CA CYS A 183 -4.42 8.27 -1.12
C CYS A 183 -3.33 9.18 -1.68
N ALA A 184 -2.51 9.79 -0.81
CA ALA A 184 -1.37 10.59 -1.24
C ALA A 184 -0.35 9.72 -1.99
N LEU A 185 -0.06 8.53 -1.47
CA LEU A 185 0.82 7.55 -2.12
C LEU A 185 0.25 7.06 -3.45
N LEU A 186 -1.07 6.88 -3.52
CA LEU A 186 -1.76 6.60 -4.77
C LEU A 186 -1.65 7.78 -5.75
N ASN A 187 -1.79 9.02 -5.28
CA ASN A 187 -1.71 10.21 -6.12
C ASN A 187 -0.29 10.44 -6.65
N ASP A 188 0.73 10.25 -5.82
CA ASP A 188 2.13 10.35 -6.21
C ASP A 188 2.47 9.26 -7.22
N ALA A 189 1.98 8.03 -6.98
CA ALA A 189 2.09 6.94 -7.94
C ALA A 189 1.34 7.24 -9.25
N ILE A 190 0.18 7.90 -9.24
CA ILE A 190 -0.51 8.35 -10.46
C ILE A 190 0.31 9.40 -11.21
N ALA A 191 0.93 10.32 -10.47
CA ALA A 191 1.61 11.50 -11.00
C ALA A 191 3.00 11.19 -11.59
N SER A 192 3.69 10.13 -11.17
CA SER A 192 5.00 9.81 -11.73
C SER A 192 4.90 9.28 -13.17
N THR A 193 5.60 9.95 -14.09
CA THR A 193 5.58 9.66 -15.53
C THR A 193 6.86 8.98 -15.99
N GLY A 194 6.79 7.69 -16.32
CA GLY A 194 7.89 6.91 -16.92
C GLY A 194 7.44 5.49 -17.24
N ARG A 195 7.96 4.88 -18.33
CA ARG A 195 7.59 3.50 -18.71
C ARG A 195 8.00 2.48 -17.65
N ASP A 196 9.20 2.63 -17.08
CA ASP A 196 9.69 1.78 -15.98
C ASP A 196 8.89 2.00 -14.67
N ALA A 197 8.30 3.19 -14.51
CA ALA A 197 7.44 3.49 -13.37
C ALA A 197 6.06 2.80 -13.48
N HIS A 198 5.59 2.40 -14.66
CA HIS A 198 4.26 1.80 -14.83
C HIS A 198 4.16 0.38 -14.28
N ASP A 199 5.19 -0.45 -14.47
CA ASP A 199 5.21 -1.81 -13.90
C ASP A 199 5.35 -1.77 -12.38
N GLU A 200 6.12 -0.83 -11.85
CA GLU A 200 6.24 -0.60 -10.41
C GLU A 200 4.94 -0.06 -9.81
N GLN A 201 4.29 0.88 -10.47
CA GLN A 201 2.96 1.39 -10.10
C GLN A 201 1.92 0.27 -10.13
N LEU A 202 1.99 -0.62 -11.11
CA LEU A 202 1.09 -1.76 -11.19
C LEU A 202 1.34 -2.72 -10.03
N ALA A 203 2.60 -3.06 -9.75
CA ALA A 203 2.98 -3.88 -8.60
C ALA A 203 2.60 -3.23 -7.25
N LEU A 204 2.66 -1.90 -7.13
CA LEU A 204 2.19 -1.17 -5.96
C LEU A 204 0.66 -1.24 -5.86
N SER A 205 -0.05 -1.04 -6.98
CA SER A 205 -1.51 -1.09 -7.01
C SER A 205 -2.08 -2.49 -6.73
N ASP A 206 -1.42 -3.55 -7.21
CA ASP A 206 -1.75 -4.93 -6.91
C ASP A 206 -1.58 -5.20 -5.40
N ARG A 207 -0.49 -4.69 -4.81
CA ARG A 207 -0.27 -4.75 -3.37
C ARG A 207 -1.37 -4.00 -2.61
N LEU A 208 -1.69 -2.77 -3.05
CA LEU A 208 -2.73 -1.94 -2.44
C LEU A 208 -4.15 -2.51 -2.57
N LEU A 209 -4.46 -3.27 -3.62
CA LEU A 209 -5.74 -3.97 -3.73
C LEU A 209 -5.83 -5.19 -2.82
N VAL A 210 -4.76 -5.99 -2.73
CA VAL A 210 -4.70 -7.08 -1.73
C VAL A 210 -4.91 -6.51 -0.32
N TYR A 211 -4.38 -5.31 -0.06
CA TYR A 211 -4.62 -4.61 1.21
C TYR A 211 -6.05 -4.09 1.36
N ALA A 212 -6.66 -3.60 0.27
CA ALA A 212 -8.04 -3.17 0.28
C ALA A 212 -9.01 -4.33 0.54
N ASP A 213 -8.75 -5.51 -0.01
CA ASP A 213 -9.59 -6.67 0.27
C ASP A 213 -9.46 -7.15 1.73
N ALA A 214 -8.28 -7.00 2.33
CA ALA A 214 -8.02 -7.39 3.71
C ALA A 214 -8.54 -6.40 4.77
N LEU A 215 -8.51 -5.09 4.48
CA LEU A 215 -8.81 -4.03 5.46
C LEU A 215 -10.21 -3.44 5.35
N THR A 216 -11.03 -3.90 4.40
CA THR A 216 -12.38 -3.38 4.13
C THR A 216 -12.43 -1.83 4.06
N PRO A 217 -11.65 -1.16 3.18
CA PRO A 217 -11.65 0.29 3.07
C PRO A 217 -13.04 0.85 2.76
N PRO A 218 -13.23 2.16 2.95
CA PRO A 218 -14.37 2.85 2.36
C PRO A 218 -14.47 2.56 0.84
N ALA A 219 -15.69 2.39 0.33
CA ALA A 219 -15.93 2.08 -1.09
C ALA A 219 -15.26 3.08 -2.05
N ALA A 220 -15.17 4.35 -1.65
CA ALA A 220 -14.48 5.40 -2.39
C ALA A 220 -12.98 5.11 -2.61
N ILE A 221 -12.30 4.48 -1.65
CA ILE A 221 -10.88 4.12 -1.77
C ILE A 221 -10.71 2.94 -2.73
N ARG A 222 -11.56 1.91 -2.61
CA ARG A 222 -11.58 0.79 -3.56
C ARG A 222 -11.84 1.27 -4.99
N ALA A 223 -12.83 2.15 -5.16
CA ALA A 223 -13.13 2.76 -6.45
C ALA A 223 -11.89 3.45 -7.05
N ARG A 224 -11.19 4.25 -6.22
CA ARG A 224 -9.99 4.98 -6.65
C ARG A 224 -8.80 4.07 -6.98
N LEU A 225 -8.63 2.95 -6.27
CA LEU A 225 -7.62 1.92 -6.56
C LEU A 225 -7.86 1.25 -7.91
N HIS A 226 -9.10 0.80 -8.15
CA HIS A 226 -9.49 0.24 -9.44
C HIS A 226 -9.37 1.27 -10.58
N ALA A 227 -9.73 2.53 -10.33
CA ALA A 227 -9.55 3.61 -11.31
C ALA A 227 -8.08 3.89 -11.64
N LEU A 228 -7.16 3.77 -10.66
CA LEU A 228 -5.71 3.85 -10.91
C LEU A 228 -5.25 2.68 -11.79
N ARG A 229 -5.64 1.44 -11.46
CA ARG A 229 -5.26 0.26 -12.25
C ARG A 229 -5.78 0.33 -13.67
N PHE A 230 -7.01 0.79 -13.87
CA PHE A 230 -7.53 1.12 -15.20
C PHE A 230 -6.57 2.02 -15.98
N GLN A 231 -6.09 3.11 -15.38
CA GLN A 231 -5.15 4.03 -16.03
C GLN A 231 -3.81 3.37 -16.35
N LEU A 232 -3.27 2.57 -15.43
CA LEU A 232 -2.01 1.85 -15.64
C LEU A 232 -2.12 0.84 -16.77
N PHE A 233 -3.17 0.01 -16.76
CA PHE A 233 -3.43 -0.94 -17.83
C PHE A 233 -3.65 -0.24 -19.18
N CYS A 234 -4.32 0.92 -19.21
CA CYS A 234 -4.41 1.74 -20.43
C CYS A 234 -3.01 2.14 -20.94
N LYS A 235 -2.13 2.61 -20.06
CA LYS A 235 -0.76 3.01 -20.44
C LYS A 235 0.10 1.83 -20.90
N LEU A 236 -0.15 0.64 -20.35
CA LEU A 236 0.52 -0.61 -20.71
C LEU A 236 -0.08 -1.29 -21.96
N GLY A 237 -1.14 -0.73 -22.57
CA GLY A 237 -1.83 -1.33 -23.72
C GLY A 237 -2.64 -2.59 -23.38
N ARG A 238 -2.89 -2.84 -22.09
CA ARG A 238 -3.64 -3.98 -21.56
C ARG A 238 -5.14 -3.64 -21.47
N GLU A 239 -5.75 -3.43 -22.63
CA GLU A 239 -7.10 -2.84 -22.74
C GLU A 239 -8.19 -3.67 -22.05
N ARG A 240 -8.13 -5.01 -22.15
CA ARG A 240 -9.09 -5.90 -21.48
C ARG A 240 -9.04 -5.74 -19.96
N GLU A 241 -7.85 -5.83 -19.37
CA GLU A 241 -7.68 -5.66 -17.92
C GLU A 241 -8.03 -4.24 -17.47
N ALA A 242 -7.76 -3.24 -18.30
CA ALA A 242 -8.20 -1.88 -18.01
C ALA A 242 -9.73 -1.84 -17.84
N LEU A 243 -10.49 -2.35 -18.81
CA LEU A 243 -11.95 -2.30 -18.77
C LEU A 243 -12.55 -3.12 -17.61
N GLU A 244 -11.95 -4.25 -17.25
CA GLU A 244 -12.33 -5.01 -16.05
C GLU A 244 -12.17 -4.17 -14.77
N GLU A 245 -11.07 -3.42 -14.64
CA GLU A 245 -10.84 -2.52 -13.49
C GLU A 245 -11.76 -1.29 -13.53
N ALA A 246 -12.07 -0.75 -14.70
CA ALA A 246 -13.05 0.34 -14.81
C ALA A 246 -14.44 -0.10 -14.31
N GLU A 247 -14.87 -1.32 -14.62
CA GLU A 247 -16.14 -1.86 -14.13
C GLU A 247 -16.13 -2.01 -12.61
N ARG A 248 -15.06 -2.58 -12.04
CA ARG A 248 -14.91 -2.69 -10.57
C ARG A 248 -14.93 -1.33 -9.88
N ALA A 249 -14.27 -0.33 -10.46
CA ALA A 249 -14.27 1.02 -9.92
C ALA A 249 -15.68 1.62 -9.90
N VAL A 250 -16.43 1.48 -10.99
CA VAL A 250 -17.80 2.00 -11.12
C VAL A 250 -18.80 1.24 -10.23
N GLN A 251 -18.59 -0.06 -10.00
CA GLN A 251 -19.38 -0.80 -9.01
C GLN A 251 -19.24 -0.23 -7.59
N GLN A 252 -18.05 0.25 -7.24
CA GLN A 252 -17.76 0.84 -5.93
C GLN A 252 -18.15 2.33 -5.86
N ALA A 253 -18.07 3.06 -6.97
CA ALA A 253 -18.48 4.46 -7.11
C ALA A 253 -19.30 4.68 -8.40
N PRO A 254 -20.63 4.49 -8.35
CA PRO A 254 -21.50 4.54 -9.53
C PRO A 254 -21.62 5.90 -10.21
N HIS A 255 -21.07 6.96 -9.61
CA HIS A 255 -21.23 8.34 -10.06
C HIS A 255 -19.95 8.95 -10.63
N ASP A 256 -18.94 8.15 -11.00
CA ASP A 256 -17.73 8.68 -11.67
C ASP A 256 -17.91 8.73 -13.20
N ALA A 257 -18.59 9.78 -13.68
CA ALA A 257 -18.87 9.96 -15.10
C ALA A 257 -17.59 10.11 -15.94
N LYS A 258 -16.52 10.69 -15.36
CA LYS A 258 -15.24 10.89 -16.04
C LYS A 258 -14.54 9.56 -16.29
N LEU A 259 -14.57 8.64 -15.33
CA LEU A 259 -14.04 7.29 -15.51
C LEU A 259 -14.80 6.53 -16.60
N MET A 260 -16.14 6.61 -16.60
CA MET A 260 -16.98 6.00 -17.63
C MET A 260 -16.66 6.54 -19.04
N ALA A 261 -16.51 7.87 -19.18
CA ALA A 261 -16.17 8.50 -20.45
C ALA A 261 -14.77 8.07 -20.96
N ARG A 262 -13.81 7.90 -20.05
CA ARG A 262 -12.48 7.37 -20.36
C ARG A 262 -12.55 5.91 -20.80
N ALA A 263 -13.33 5.07 -20.12
CA ALA A 263 -13.54 3.67 -20.51
C ALA A 263 -14.16 3.57 -21.92
N GLY A 264 -15.17 4.40 -22.22
CA GLY A 264 -15.76 4.47 -23.56
C GLY A 264 -14.76 4.92 -24.62
N SER A 265 -13.86 5.84 -24.29
CA SER A 265 -12.77 6.25 -25.18
C SER A 265 -11.76 5.12 -25.44
N VAL A 266 -11.51 4.24 -24.46
CA VAL A 266 -10.67 3.04 -24.63
C VAL A 266 -11.36 2.07 -25.60
N CYS A 267 -12.63 1.72 -25.38
CA CYS A 267 -13.39 0.86 -26.28
C CYS A 267 -13.44 1.40 -27.72
N LYS A 268 -13.58 2.72 -27.89
CA LYS A 268 -13.55 3.34 -29.23
C LYS A 268 -12.19 3.12 -29.92
N ARG A 269 -11.08 3.24 -29.19
CA ARG A 269 -9.74 3.03 -29.76
C ARG A 269 -9.47 1.56 -30.08
N SER A 270 -10.00 0.65 -29.28
CA SER A 270 -9.90 -0.80 -29.52
C SER A 270 -10.82 -1.29 -30.65
N GLY A 271 -11.69 -0.42 -31.17
CA GLY A 271 -12.64 -0.73 -32.24
C GLY A 271 -13.96 -1.34 -31.75
N ASP A 272 -14.13 -1.57 -30.44
CA ASP A 272 -15.39 -2.00 -29.86
C ASP A 272 -16.33 -0.80 -29.69
N LEU A 273 -16.93 -0.39 -30.82
CA LEU A 273 -17.80 0.77 -30.89
C LEU A 273 -19.10 0.57 -30.10
N GLN A 274 -19.60 -0.67 -29.96
CA GLN A 274 -20.79 -0.97 -29.16
C GLN A 274 -20.52 -0.75 -27.67
N ALA A 275 -19.42 -1.30 -27.15
CA ALA A 275 -19.02 -1.07 -25.77
C ALA A 275 -18.69 0.40 -25.52
N ALA A 276 -18.10 1.10 -26.51
CA ALA A 276 -17.84 2.53 -26.41
C ALA A 276 -19.12 3.33 -26.17
N VAL A 277 -20.16 3.11 -26.99
CA VAL A 277 -21.45 3.79 -26.83
C VAL A 277 -22.08 3.46 -25.47
N ALA A 278 -22.04 2.20 -25.04
CA ALA A 278 -22.58 1.78 -23.74
C ALA A 278 -21.93 2.55 -22.57
N TRP A 279 -20.59 2.63 -22.55
CA TRP A 279 -19.86 3.37 -21.53
C TRP A 279 -20.13 4.89 -21.57
N LEU A 280 -20.16 5.47 -22.76
CA LEU A 280 -20.38 6.91 -22.94
C LEU A 280 -21.81 7.31 -22.51
N ARG A 281 -22.82 6.49 -22.81
CA ARG A 281 -24.19 6.71 -22.35
C ARG A 281 -24.33 6.59 -20.83
N ARG A 282 -23.63 5.63 -20.19
CA ARG A 282 -23.53 5.56 -18.72
C ARG A 282 -22.96 6.87 -18.16
N ALA A 283 -21.91 7.42 -18.78
CA ALA A 283 -21.31 8.69 -18.36
C ALA A 283 -22.29 9.87 -18.44
N GLN A 284 -23.10 9.96 -19.50
CA GLN A 284 -24.12 11.01 -19.64
C GLN A 284 -25.28 10.89 -18.66
N ALA A 285 -25.61 9.65 -18.25
CA ALA A 285 -26.71 9.40 -17.33
C ALA A 285 -26.41 9.89 -15.89
N VAL A 286 -25.14 10.09 -15.54
CA VAL A 286 -24.75 10.59 -14.20
C VAL A 286 -25.07 12.08 -14.07
N GLN A 287 -25.80 12.44 -13.01
CA GLN A 287 -26.23 13.81 -12.70
C GLN A 287 -25.57 14.33 -11.41
N GLY A 288 -25.57 15.64 -11.20
CA GLY A 288 -25.06 16.29 -9.98
C GLY A 288 -23.52 16.34 -9.91
N ASP A 289 -22.96 16.31 -8.70
CA ASP A 289 -21.51 16.50 -8.45
C ASP A 289 -20.60 15.44 -9.11
N GLY A 290 -21.16 14.26 -9.45
CA GLY A 290 -20.45 13.20 -10.18
C GLY A 290 -20.57 13.31 -11.71
N GLY A 291 -21.41 14.23 -12.20
CA GLY A 291 -21.69 14.42 -13.61
C GLY A 291 -20.52 15.01 -14.39
N LEU A 292 -20.62 14.92 -15.71
CA LEU A 292 -19.67 15.58 -16.60
C LEU A 292 -19.86 17.10 -16.55
N ALA A 293 -18.75 17.83 -16.59
CA ALA A 293 -18.80 19.24 -16.92
C ALA A 293 -19.40 19.42 -18.33
N ARG A 294 -20.01 20.58 -18.61
CA ARG A 294 -20.69 20.83 -19.88
C ARG A 294 -19.83 20.49 -21.12
N GLU A 295 -18.58 20.93 -21.11
CA GLU A 295 -17.63 20.67 -22.20
C GLU A 295 -17.33 19.18 -22.37
N ASP A 296 -17.16 18.44 -21.26
CA ASP A 296 -16.95 17.00 -21.29
C ASP A 296 -18.21 16.26 -21.77
N ALA A 297 -19.40 16.73 -21.40
CA ALA A 297 -20.67 16.17 -21.86
C ALA A 297 -20.86 16.36 -23.37
N GLU A 298 -20.55 17.54 -23.91
CA GLU A 298 -20.58 17.82 -25.36
C GLU A 298 -19.58 16.95 -26.14
N ARG A 299 -18.38 16.72 -25.56
CA ARG A 299 -17.40 15.79 -26.11
C ARG A 299 -17.91 14.35 -26.12
N VAL A 300 -18.51 13.90 -25.02
CA VAL A 300 -19.09 12.56 -24.91
C VAL A 300 -20.22 12.35 -25.92
N GLU A 301 -21.11 13.33 -26.08
CA GLU A 301 -22.18 13.30 -27.10
C GLU A 301 -21.58 13.14 -28.51
N THR A 302 -20.57 13.95 -28.82
CA THR A 302 -19.86 13.88 -30.11
C THR A 302 -19.25 12.49 -30.33
N LEU A 303 -18.66 11.89 -29.29
CA LEU A 303 -18.07 10.56 -29.37
C LEU A 303 -19.14 9.47 -29.61
N ILE A 304 -20.30 9.57 -28.96
CA ILE A 304 -21.43 8.64 -29.17
C ILE A 304 -21.86 8.68 -30.63
N VAL A 305 -22.17 9.86 -31.16
CA VAL A 305 -22.59 10.03 -32.57
C VAL A 305 -21.54 9.48 -33.53
N GLN A 306 -20.24 9.69 -33.25
CA GLN A 306 -19.16 9.17 -34.09
C GLN A 306 -19.07 7.63 -34.05
N CYS A 307 -19.29 7.01 -32.90
CA CYS A 307 -19.30 5.55 -32.78
C CYS A 307 -20.53 4.96 -33.47
N GLU A 308 -21.72 5.53 -33.25
CA GLU A 308 -22.96 5.06 -33.85
C GLU A 308 -22.97 5.15 -35.38
N ARG A 309 -22.37 6.19 -35.96
CA ARG A 309 -22.22 6.30 -37.42
C ARG A 309 -21.34 5.22 -38.05
N LYS A 310 -20.50 4.56 -37.25
CA LYS A 310 -19.54 3.54 -37.70
C LYS A 310 -19.98 2.12 -37.34
N LEU A 311 -21.08 1.96 -36.59
CA LEU A 311 -21.75 0.69 -36.32
C LEU A 311 -22.65 0.33 -37.50
#